data_AF-A0A1Q2KWN5-F1
#
_entry.id   AF-A0A1Q2KWN5-F1
#
_cell.length_a   1.000
_cell.length_b   1.000
_cell.length_c   1.000
_cell.angle_alpha   90.00
_cell.angle_beta   90.00
_cell.angle_gamma   90.00
#
_symmetry.space_group_name_H-M   'P 1'
#
loop_
_entity.id
_entity.type
_entity.pdbx_description
1 polymer ?
#
loop_
_entity_poly.entity_id
_entity_poly.type
_entity_poly.pdbx_seq_one_letter_code
_entity_poly.pdbx_strand_id
1 'polypeptide(L)'
;MNKGILILLLAALLAACSIESGISQSEAEEIALEQAAADGFGSPELWTRFGEETAPVYQYSKTLNKDVGAWAVSIEAEGNPAIKNTPAAIYYISKEKGEVVDQIRGIDPS
;
A
#
# COMPACT_ATOMS: atom_id res chain seq x y z
N MET A 1 -42.14 -22.12 9.11
CA MET A 1 -40.99 -21.39 8.53
C MET A 1 -40.57 -22.12 7.26
N ASN A 2 -40.67 -21.49 6.09
CA ASN A 2 -40.49 -22.17 4.81
C ASN A 2 -38.99 -22.38 4.53
N LYS A 3 -38.57 -23.64 4.35
CA LYS A 3 -37.15 -23.99 4.10
C LYS A 3 -36.57 -23.28 2.88
N GLY A 4 -37.40 -22.95 1.88
CA GLY A 4 -36.99 -22.17 0.71
C GLY A 4 -36.57 -20.73 1.03
N ILE A 5 -37.23 -20.08 2.00
CA ILE A 5 -36.90 -18.71 2.43
C ILE A 5 -35.56 -18.69 3.18
N LEU A 6 -35.29 -19.73 3.98
CA LEU A 6 -34.03 -19.86 4.72
C LEU A 6 -32.82 -20.06 3.78
N ILE A 7 -32.99 -20.83 2.70
CA ILE A 7 -31.94 -21.06 1.70
C ILE A 7 -31.64 -19.79 0.89
N LEU A 8 -32.68 -19.02 0.54
CA LEU A 8 -32.52 -17.73 -0.16
C LEU A 8 -31.82 -16.67 0.71
N LEU A 9 -32.12 -16.61 2.01
CA LEU A 9 -31.44 -15.73 2.96
C LEU A 9 -29.96 -16.12 3.15
N LEU A 10 -29.64 -17.42 3.15
CA LEU A 10 -28.26 -17.91 3.28
C LEU A 10 -27.42 -17.58 2.03
N ALA A 11 -28.00 -17.71 0.84
CA ALA A 11 -27.34 -17.37 -0.42
C ALA A 11 -27.09 -15.84 -0.53
N ALA A 12 -28.02 -15.02 -0.05
CA ALA A 12 -27.84 -13.56 0.01
C ALA A 12 -26.75 -13.15 1.02
N LEU A 13 -26.62 -13.85 2.15
CA LEU A 13 -25.56 -13.61 3.14
C LEU A 13 -24.15 -13.96 2.59
N LEU A 14 -24.04 -15.03 1.81
CA LEU A 14 -22.77 -15.46 1.21
C LEU A 14 -22.31 -14.54 0.07
N ALA A 15 -23.24 -13.93 -0.67
CA ALA A 15 -22.92 -12.91 -1.68
C ALA A 15 -22.58 -11.53 -1.06
N ALA A 16 -23.06 -11.26 0.17
CA ALA A 16 -22.74 -10.05 0.92
C ALA A 16 -21.36 -10.10 1.60
N CYS A 17 -20.73 -11.28 1.72
CA CYS A 17 -19.28 -11.40 1.90
C CYS A 17 -18.59 -11.09 0.57
N SER A 18 -18.76 -9.86 0.09
CA SER A 18 -17.84 -9.30 -0.90
C SER A 18 -16.47 -9.28 -0.22
N ILE A 19 -15.59 -10.18 -0.67
CA ILE A 19 -14.14 -10.11 -0.43
C ILE A 19 -13.78 -8.62 -0.62
N GLU A 20 -13.22 -7.97 0.40
CA GLU A 20 -12.70 -6.62 0.24
C GLU A 20 -11.75 -6.68 -0.97
N SER A 21 -12.20 -6.09 -2.08
CA SER A 21 -11.47 -6.14 -3.34
C SER A 21 -10.34 -5.16 -3.23
N GLY A 22 -9.18 -5.68 -2.83
CA GLY A 22 -8.00 -4.88 -2.64
C GLY A 22 -6.85 -5.70 -2.06
N ILE A 23 -5.68 -5.08 -2.04
CA ILE A 23 -4.48 -5.67 -1.46
C ILE A 23 -4.38 -5.36 0.03
N SER A 24 -3.83 -6.31 0.77
CA SER A 24 -3.46 -6.15 2.17
C SER A 24 -2.30 -5.17 2.34
N GLN A 25 -2.09 -4.74 3.59
CA GLN A 25 -0.93 -3.93 3.96
C GLN A 25 0.39 -4.63 3.62
N SER A 26 0.51 -5.92 3.95
CA SER A 26 1.74 -6.69 3.68
C SER A 26 2.03 -6.85 2.19
N GLU A 27 0.99 -7.04 1.36
CA GLU A 27 1.15 -7.07 -0.09
C GLU A 27 1.62 -5.70 -0.62
N ALA A 28 1.14 -4.60 -0.04
CA ALA A 28 1.60 -3.26 -0.42
C ALA A 28 3.05 -3.00 -0.02
N GLU A 29 3.46 -3.48 1.15
CA GLU A 29 4.85 -3.43 1.62
C GLU A 29 5.79 -4.21 0.69
N GLU A 30 5.41 -5.42 0.28
CA GLU A 30 6.14 -6.24 -0.68
C GLU A 30 6.31 -5.51 -2.02
N ILE A 31 5.22 -4.99 -2.59
CA ILE A 31 5.24 -4.22 -3.85
C ILE A 31 6.15 -2.99 -3.73
N ALA A 32 6.07 -2.25 -2.62
CA ALA A 32 6.87 -1.05 -2.42
C ALA A 32 8.38 -1.38 -2.31
N LEU A 33 8.75 -2.46 -1.63
CA LEU A 33 10.14 -2.92 -1.53
C LEU A 33 10.69 -3.39 -2.89
N GLU A 34 9.89 -4.15 -3.65
CA GLU A 34 10.25 -4.57 -5.00
C GLU A 34 10.43 -3.36 -5.93
N GLN A 35 9.51 -2.39 -5.87
CA GLN A 35 9.63 -1.17 -6.66
C GLN A 35 10.84 -0.33 -6.22
N ALA A 36 11.14 -0.24 -4.93
CA ALA A 36 12.33 0.45 -4.43
C ALA A 36 13.62 -0.18 -4.96
N ALA A 37 13.72 -1.50 -4.95
CA ALA A 37 14.85 -2.21 -5.55
C ALA A 37 14.94 -1.94 -7.05
N ALA A 38 13.81 -1.96 -7.77
CA ALA A 38 13.75 -1.68 -9.21
C ALA A 38 14.13 -0.22 -9.55
N ASP A 39 13.81 0.72 -8.65
CA ASP A 39 14.16 2.14 -8.76
C ASP A 39 15.63 2.43 -8.43
N GLY A 40 16.40 1.43 -7.98
CA GLY A 40 17.84 1.54 -7.69
C GLY A 40 18.18 1.87 -6.23
N PHE A 41 17.22 1.80 -5.30
CA PHE A 41 17.55 1.92 -3.88
C PHE A 41 18.32 0.69 -3.42
N GLY A 42 19.50 0.90 -2.84
CA GLY A 42 20.32 -0.18 -2.28
C GLY A 42 19.69 -0.75 -1.00
N SER A 43 19.51 -2.07 -0.95
CA SER A 43 18.99 -2.81 0.21
C SER A 43 17.75 -2.16 0.85
N PRO A 44 16.64 -2.01 0.10
CA PRO A 44 15.46 -1.32 0.62
C PRO A 44 14.81 -2.14 1.73
N GLU A 45 14.41 -1.47 2.79
CA GLU A 45 13.72 -2.03 3.95
C GLU A 45 12.57 -1.10 4.38
N LEU A 46 11.66 -1.59 5.22
CA LEU A 46 10.62 -0.73 5.79
C LEU A 46 11.24 0.26 6.77
N TRP A 47 10.90 1.54 6.62
CA TRP A 47 11.30 2.56 7.58
C TRP A 47 10.36 2.51 8.80
N THR A 48 10.87 1.97 9.91
CA THR A 48 10.10 1.76 11.16
C THR A 48 10.54 2.67 12.30
N ARG A 49 11.42 3.65 12.02
CA ARG A 49 11.91 4.57 13.04
C ARG A 49 10.74 5.40 13.59
N PHE A 50 10.82 5.74 14.87
CA PHE A 50 9.77 6.49 15.57
C PHE A 50 8.40 5.81 15.61
N GLY A 51 8.35 4.49 15.35
CA GLY A 51 7.09 3.74 15.33
C GLY A 51 6.25 4.04 14.09
N GLU A 52 6.87 4.48 13.00
CA GLU A 52 6.18 4.59 11.71
C GLU A 52 5.74 3.19 11.25
N GLU A 53 4.50 3.11 10.79
CA GLU A 53 3.89 1.91 10.23
C GLU A 53 3.22 2.27 8.89
N THR A 54 3.10 1.28 8.00
CA THR A 54 2.34 1.44 6.77
C THR A 54 0.88 1.78 7.10
N ALA A 55 0.37 2.86 6.54
CA ALA A 55 -0.96 3.37 6.88
C ALA A 55 -1.83 3.59 5.63
N PRO A 56 -3.17 3.43 5.74
CA PRO A 56 -4.07 3.75 4.66
C PRO A 56 -4.23 5.27 4.53
N VAL A 57 -4.15 5.78 3.30
CA VAL A 57 -4.29 7.21 2.97
C VAL A 57 -5.15 7.40 1.72
N TYR A 58 -5.48 8.66 1.42
CA TYR A 58 -5.94 9.05 0.09
C TYR A 58 -4.82 9.83 -0.60
N GLN A 59 -4.38 9.33 -1.77
CA GLN A 59 -3.32 9.97 -2.56
C GLN A 59 -3.87 10.34 -3.94
N TYR A 60 -3.46 11.49 -4.45
CA TYR A 60 -3.85 11.93 -5.79
C TYR A 60 -3.18 11.09 -6.87
N SER A 61 -3.97 10.38 -7.68
CA SER A 61 -3.50 9.67 -8.86
C SER A 61 -3.50 10.61 -10.07
N LYS A 62 -2.32 10.89 -10.63
CA LYS A 62 -2.20 11.66 -11.89
C LYS A 62 -2.85 10.91 -13.06
N THR A 63 -2.72 9.59 -13.10
CA THR A 63 -3.28 8.73 -14.16
C THR A 63 -4.81 8.75 -14.18
N LEU A 64 -5.43 8.69 -13.00
CA LEU A 64 -6.90 8.67 -12.88
C LEU A 64 -7.51 10.06 -12.67
N ASN A 65 -6.66 11.08 -12.47
CA ASN A 65 -7.04 12.47 -12.21
C ASN A 65 -8.05 12.62 -11.05
N LYS A 66 -7.81 11.89 -9.95
CA LYS A 66 -8.60 11.89 -8.71
C LYS A 66 -7.81 11.32 -7.54
N ASP A 67 -8.27 11.58 -6.33
CA ASP A 67 -7.78 10.89 -5.14
C ASP A 67 -8.24 9.44 -5.12
N VAL A 68 -7.34 8.54 -4.72
CA VAL A 68 -7.60 7.11 -4.58
C VAL A 68 -7.11 6.60 -3.23
N GLY A 69 -7.76 5.56 -2.72
CA GLY A 69 -7.28 4.87 -1.52
C GLY A 69 -5.94 4.20 -1.81
N ALA A 70 -4.94 4.50 -0.99
CA ALA A 70 -3.60 3.95 -1.10
C ALA A 70 -3.06 3.50 0.27
N TRP A 71 -2.01 2.68 0.25
CA TRP A 71 -1.12 2.43 1.37
C TRP A 71 0.09 3.35 1.23
N ALA A 72 0.43 4.11 2.27
CA ALA A 72 1.67 4.86 2.33
C ALA A 72 2.74 3.97 2.96
N VAL A 73 3.72 3.55 2.15
CA VAL A 73 4.82 2.68 2.59
C VAL A 73 6.11 3.49 2.62
N SER A 74 6.65 3.68 3.82
CA SER A 74 7.91 4.40 4.04
C SER A 74 9.09 3.45 3.93
N ILE A 75 10.07 3.81 3.11
CA ILE A 75 11.23 2.97 2.77
C ILE A 75 12.50 3.56 3.37
N GLU A 76 13.28 2.72 4.04
CA GLU A 76 14.68 2.96 4.40
C GLU A 76 15.58 2.33 3.33
N ALA A 77 16.73 2.93 3.06
CA ALA A 77 17.67 2.41 2.07
C ALA A 77 19.12 2.80 2.39
N GLU A 78 20.06 2.07 1.79
CA GLU A 78 21.47 2.40 1.87
C GLU A 78 21.73 3.84 1.41
N GLY A 79 22.60 4.55 2.14
CA GLY A 79 22.94 5.93 1.86
C GLY A 79 21.96 6.98 2.42
N ASN A 80 20.83 6.57 3.02
CA ASN A 80 19.97 7.52 3.73
C ASN A 80 20.63 7.96 5.06
N PRO A 81 20.98 9.24 5.22
CA PRO A 81 21.70 9.68 6.41
C PRO A 81 20.74 9.75 7.61
N ALA A 82 21.05 8.98 8.67
CA ALA A 82 20.21 8.86 9.86
C ALA A 82 19.85 10.20 10.53
N ILE A 83 20.67 11.25 10.35
CA ILE A 83 20.45 12.61 10.88
C ILE A 83 19.24 13.32 10.26
N LYS A 84 18.80 12.92 9.06
CA LYS A 84 17.64 13.54 8.41
C LYS A 84 16.31 13.16 9.07
N ASN A 85 16.26 12.06 9.84
CA ASN A 85 15.04 11.56 10.49
C ASN A 85 13.84 11.45 9.52
N THR A 86 14.10 11.06 8.27
CA THR A 86 13.11 10.91 7.20
C THR A 86 13.37 9.60 6.46
N PRO A 87 12.35 8.94 5.92
CA PRO A 87 12.56 7.79 5.03
C PRO A 87 13.32 8.21 3.76
N ALA A 88 13.98 7.24 3.13
CA ALA A 88 14.64 7.38 1.84
C ALA A 88 13.63 7.63 0.72
N ALA A 89 12.46 7.00 0.79
CA ALA A 89 11.33 7.22 -0.10
C ALA A 89 10.00 6.88 0.58
N ILE A 90 8.89 7.38 0.03
CA ILE A 90 7.53 6.96 0.37
C ILE A 90 6.85 6.54 -0.93
N TYR A 91 6.34 5.31 -0.98
CA TYR A 91 5.54 4.82 -2.09
C TYR A 91 4.07 4.81 -1.69
N TYR A 92 3.21 5.28 -2.59
CA TYR A 92 1.76 5.21 -2.42
C TYR A 92 1.22 4.10 -3.30
N ILE A 93 0.85 2.97 -2.70
CA ILE A 93 0.39 1.78 -3.41
C ILE A 93 -1.14 1.72 -3.41
N SER A 94 -1.77 1.61 -4.58
CA SER A 94 -3.23 1.53 -4.70
C SER A 94 -3.80 0.38 -3.88
N LYS A 95 -4.76 0.67 -2.99
CA LYS A 95 -5.45 -0.38 -2.22
C LYS A 95 -6.25 -1.32 -3.11
N GLU A 96 -6.71 -0.86 -4.28
CA GLU A 96 -7.57 -1.64 -5.19
C GLU A 96 -6.76 -2.63 -6.05
N LYS A 97 -5.59 -2.21 -6.55
CA LYS A 97 -4.86 -2.93 -7.61
C LYS A 97 -3.38 -3.20 -7.33
N GLY A 98 -2.82 -2.62 -6.27
CA GLY A 98 -1.37 -2.71 -6.00
C GLY A 98 -0.49 -1.90 -6.94
N GLU A 99 -1.05 -1.06 -7.80
CA GLU A 99 -0.26 -0.17 -8.67
C GLU A 99 0.34 0.99 -7.86
N VAL A 100 1.56 1.42 -8.20
CA VAL A 100 2.17 2.62 -7.63
C VAL A 100 1.42 3.86 -8.14
N VAL A 101 0.75 4.56 -7.24
CA VAL A 101 -0.05 5.76 -7.52
C VAL A 101 0.84 6.99 -7.61
N ASP A 102 1.80 7.11 -6.69
CA ASP A 102 2.72 8.22 -6.58
C ASP A 102 3.95 7.80 -5.76
N GLN A 103 4.99 8.63 -5.78
CA GLN A 103 6.22 8.42 -5.04
C GLN A 103 6.81 9.76 -4.58
N ILE A 104 7.30 9.80 -3.34
CA ILE A 104 8.13 10.89 -2.83
C ILE A 104 9.51 10.34 -2.53
N ARG A 105 10.55 11.03 -3.01
CA ARG A 105 11.96 10.64 -2.80
C ARG A 105 12.62 11.60 -1.81
N GLY A 106 13.19 11.07 -0.73
CA GLY A 106 14.00 11.80 0.26
C GLY A 106 15.50 11.79 -0.04
N ILE A 107 15.94 10.85 -0.88
CA ILE A 107 17.28 10.74 -1.46
C ILE A 107 17.21 10.31 -2.93
N ASP A 108 18.26 10.56 -3.69
CA ASP A 108 18.41 10.00 -5.04
C ASP A 108 18.93 8.56 -4.94
N PRO A 109 18.35 7.60 -5.69
CA PRO A 109 18.88 6.25 -5.79
C PRO A 109 20.27 6.27 -6.45
N SER A 110 21.12 5.34 -6.03
CA SER A 110 22.51 5.21 -6.45
C SER A 110 22.70 4.61 -7.83
#